data_AF-A0A927AAH0-F1
#
_entry.id   AF-A0A927AAH0-F1
#
_cell.length_a   1.000
_cell.length_b   1.000
_cell.length_c   1.000
_cell.angle_alpha   90.00
_cell.angle_beta   90.00
_cell.angle_gamma   90.00
#
_symmetry.space_group_name_H-M   'P 1'
#
loop_
_entity.id
_entity.type
_entity.pdbx_description
1 polymer ?
#
loop_
_entity_poly.entity_id
_entity_poly.type
_entity_poly.pdbx_seq_one_letter_code
_entity_poly.pdbx_strand_id
1 'polypeptide(L)'
;MTAFKDLWQEQRRLRQAEVLLRKQEVRDILTSFEQERQEMASQLRDDLNLFQLELQHETQTFLANASKQRQAQAEQLTQLLRNFVQVLQYQTAEFLAASAADRSLMAQQLTQDLSRFHARLITSVATLRQVLQARMQEIQAEVQILQAETQDMLVANREQRLQVKAQLVEELAAFVEELRTDVQTYLSELEVVRQDRAQQLQQMLQQDRERRITEVDTMFQELSEFRAELRQYCVNLRSLIWGGEGASQPTATPTQPKVQPKVQAKPQAKPQPQPQPKPQPKLPSRGRVIVATRPAPKVVQPPVKSAPAVQPIAAKTAPAPVASIPTPTVVASPVEAQPVIVEPQPVVAVAEPVASIPTPVAESVVAQPEVLTVVSTSSPKPVHLDAAELEKEIYNHVHQVQGARLTEIESALGINRFQAVDALRSLIKKGLITQRDRIYLIQEEASL
;
A
#
# COMPACT_ATOMS: atom_id res chain seq x y z
N MET A 1 18.83 165.91 58.79
CA MET A 1 18.61 164.56 59.35
C MET A 1 17.28 163.92 58.91
N THR A 2 16.32 164.66 58.32
CA THR A 2 15.01 164.13 57.89
C THR A 2 15.00 163.52 56.49
N ALA A 3 15.70 164.11 55.51
CA ALA A 3 15.72 163.64 54.12
C ALA A 3 16.27 162.20 53.92
N PHE A 4 17.20 161.74 54.75
CA PHE A 4 17.76 160.38 54.65
C PHE A 4 16.76 159.30 55.14
N LYS A 5 15.90 159.65 56.10
CA LYS A 5 14.87 158.76 56.62
C LYS A 5 13.73 158.58 55.61
N ASP A 6 13.37 159.65 54.91
CA ASP A 6 12.37 159.63 53.85
C ASP A 6 12.87 158.82 52.63
N LEU A 7 14.13 159.01 52.22
CA LEU A 7 14.76 158.21 51.16
C LEU A 7 14.79 156.70 51.50
N TRP A 8 15.06 156.35 52.75
CA TRP A 8 15.04 154.96 53.20
C TRP A 8 13.62 154.37 53.25
N GLN A 9 12.62 155.17 53.65
CA GLN A 9 11.23 154.75 53.66
C GLN A 9 10.68 154.55 52.24
N GLU A 10 11.00 155.43 51.30
CA GLU A 10 10.68 155.25 49.88
C GLU A 10 11.37 154.02 49.30
N GLN A 11 12.67 153.84 49.56
CA GLN A 11 13.42 152.66 49.11
C GLN A 11 12.92 151.35 49.74
N ARG A 12 12.37 151.40 50.96
CA ARG A 12 11.72 150.24 51.60
C ARG A 12 10.36 149.95 50.97
N ARG A 13 9.58 150.98 50.67
CA ARG A 13 8.29 150.86 49.98
C ARG A 13 8.48 150.30 48.56
N LEU A 14 9.51 150.74 47.83
CA LEU A 14 9.87 150.21 46.51
C LEU A 14 10.28 148.74 46.58
N ARG A 15 11.10 148.33 47.56
CA ARG A 15 11.45 146.92 47.76
C ARG A 15 10.24 146.06 48.14
N GLN A 16 9.31 146.59 48.94
CA GLN A 16 8.08 145.87 49.26
C GLN A 16 7.19 145.69 48.02
N ALA A 17 7.09 146.72 47.16
CA ALA A 17 6.39 146.62 45.88
C ALA A 17 7.06 145.61 44.95
N GLU A 18 8.39 145.60 44.85
CA GLU A 18 9.17 144.64 44.04
C GLU A 18 9.00 143.19 44.53
N VAL A 19 9.00 142.96 45.85
CA VAL A 19 8.77 141.62 46.43
C VAL A 19 7.34 141.15 46.17
N LEU A 20 6.35 142.02 46.25
CA LEU A 20 4.97 141.67 45.91
C LEU A 20 4.83 141.34 44.42
N LEU A 21 5.49 142.12 43.56
CA LEU A 21 5.51 141.90 42.11
C LEU A 21 6.19 140.57 41.77
N ARG A 22 7.37 140.27 42.32
CA ARG A 22 8.03 138.97 42.14
C ARG A 22 7.22 137.81 42.71
N LYS A 23 6.52 138.01 43.83
CA LYS A 23 5.61 136.98 44.38
C LYS A 23 4.43 136.71 43.46
N GLN A 24 3.91 137.74 42.79
CA GLN A 24 2.87 137.58 41.77
C GLN A 24 3.44 136.85 40.56
N GLU A 25 4.56 137.31 40.01
CA GLU A 25 5.24 136.69 38.87
C GLU A 25 5.57 135.20 39.12
N VAL A 26 6.12 134.85 40.29
CA VAL A 26 6.40 133.45 40.65
C VAL A 26 5.11 132.64 40.78
N ARG A 27 4.03 133.22 41.33
CA ARG A 27 2.73 132.52 41.36
C ARG A 27 2.22 132.29 39.95
N ASP A 28 2.29 133.29 39.08
CA ASP A 28 1.82 133.21 37.71
C ASP A 28 2.60 132.12 36.95
N ILE A 29 3.94 132.09 37.10
CA ILE A 29 4.81 131.04 36.56
C ILE A 29 4.45 129.66 37.13
N LEU A 30 4.21 129.54 38.44
CA LEU A 30 3.82 128.26 39.05
C LEU A 30 2.46 127.78 38.55
N THR A 31 1.50 128.70 38.37
CA THR A 31 0.18 128.37 37.83
C THR A 31 0.26 127.98 36.36
N SER A 32 1.11 128.62 35.55
CA SER A 32 1.31 128.21 34.15
C SER A 32 1.96 126.83 34.07
N PHE A 33 2.98 126.55 34.88
CA PHE A 33 3.59 125.21 34.97
C PHE A 33 2.64 124.14 35.52
N GLU A 34 1.71 124.51 36.41
CA GLU A 34 0.66 123.60 36.87
C GLU A 34 -0.34 123.30 35.75
N GLN A 35 -0.78 124.32 35.02
CA GLN A 35 -1.66 124.17 33.85
C GLN A 35 -1.00 123.33 32.75
N GLU A 36 0.22 123.65 32.34
CA GLU A 36 0.98 122.88 31.33
C GLU A 36 1.13 121.41 31.72
N ARG A 37 1.41 121.12 33.00
CA ARG A 37 1.49 119.73 33.47
C ARG A 37 0.15 119.02 33.50
N GLN A 38 -0.92 119.73 33.85
CA GLN A 38 -2.28 119.17 33.81
C GLN A 38 -2.69 118.86 32.36
N GLU A 39 -2.42 119.77 31.43
CA GLU A 39 -2.66 119.59 30.00
C GLU A 39 -1.86 118.42 29.44
N MET A 40 -0.56 118.35 29.74
CA MET A 40 0.29 117.23 29.35
C MET A 40 -0.18 115.90 29.96
N ALA A 41 -0.63 115.92 31.22
CA ALA A 41 -1.15 114.71 31.87
C ALA A 41 -2.49 114.26 31.27
N SER A 42 -3.37 115.18 30.87
CA SER A 42 -4.59 114.82 30.13
C SER A 42 -4.26 114.26 28.75
N GLN A 43 -3.34 114.89 28.01
CA GLN A 43 -2.90 114.39 26.71
C GLN A 43 -2.33 112.98 26.83
N LEU A 44 -1.45 112.72 27.80
CA LEU A 44 -0.92 111.37 28.03
C LEU A 44 -2.00 110.35 28.41
N ARG A 45 -3.03 110.75 29.16
CA ARG A 45 -4.17 109.87 29.46
C ARG A 45 -4.98 109.56 28.21
N ASP A 46 -5.23 110.57 27.38
CA ASP A 46 -5.96 110.42 26.13
C ASP A 46 -5.17 109.54 25.14
N ASP A 47 -3.87 109.76 25.00
CA ASP A 47 -2.96 108.96 24.18
C ASP A 47 -2.91 107.49 24.67
N LEU A 48 -2.83 107.26 25.98
CA LEU A 48 -2.87 105.90 26.54
C LEU A 48 -4.22 105.22 26.29
N ASN A 49 -5.33 105.96 26.40
CA ASN A 49 -6.66 105.42 26.11
C ASN A 49 -6.78 105.06 24.62
N LEU A 50 -6.30 105.93 23.73
CA LEU A 50 -6.28 105.65 22.28
C LEU A 50 -5.42 104.43 21.97
N PHE A 51 -4.22 104.34 22.54
CA PHE A 51 -3.33 103.19 22.37
C PHE A 51 -3.96 101.88 22.88
N GLN A 52 -4.62 101.91 24.04
CA GLN A 52 -5.33 100.74 24.56
C GLN A 52 -6.47 100.31 23.64
N LEU A 53 -7.23 101.25 23.08
CA LEU A 53 -8.30 100.97 22.13
C LEU A 53 -7.76 100.39 20.82
N GLU A 54 -6.68 100.96 20.29
CA GLU A 54 -6.01 100.47 19.08
C GLU A 54 -5.50 99.04 19.30
N LEU A 55 -4.81 98.78 20.41
CA LEU A 55 -4.32 97.45 20.77
C LEU A 55 -5.47 96.44 20.95
N GLN A 56 -6.58 96.84 21.57
CA GLN A 56 -7.77 95.99 21.69
C GLN A 56 -8.37 95.66 20.33
N HIS A 57 -8.46 96.64 19.43
CA HIS A 57 -8.95 96.41 18.08
C HIS A 57 -8.00 95.49 17.29
N GLU A 58 -6.69 95.76 17.30
CA GLU A 58 -5.69 94.92 16.64
C GLU A 58 -5.72 93.48 17.15
N THR A 59 -5.77 93.27 18.46
CA THR A 59 -5.86 91.93 19.04
C THR A 59 -7.16 91.22 18.67
N GLN A 60 -8.30 91.90 18.67
CA GLN A 60 -9.56 91.32 18.20
C GLN A 60 -9.51 90.93 16.73
N THR A 61 -8.97 91.79 15.86
CA THR A 61 -8.84 91.47 14.43
C THR A 61 -7.88 90.31 14.20
N PHE A 62 -6.75 90.26 14.92
CA PHE A 62 -5.82 89.14 14.86
C PHE A 62 -6.48 87.83 15.30
N LEU A 63 -7.20 87.83 16.42
CA LEU A 63 -7.91 86.64 16.91
C LEU A 63 -9.02 86.19 15.96
N ALA A 64 -9.78 87.12 15.40
CA ALA A 64 -10.80 86.83 14.40
C ALA A 64 -10.18 86.18 13.15
N ASN A 65 -9.10 86.76 12.62
CA ASN A 65 -8.38 86.23 11.48
C ASN A 65 -7.76 84.85 11.76
N ALA A 66 -7.13 84.67 12.92
CA ALA A 66 -6.55 83.40 13.33
C ALA A 66 -7.61 82.31 13.55
N SER A 67 -8.80 82.66 14.07
CA SER A 67 -9.92 81.73 14.21
C SER A 67 -10.49 81.32 12.85
N LYS A 68 -10.67 82.28 11.93
CA LYS A 68 -11.12 82.04 10.55
C LYS A 68 -10.15 81.14 9.79
N GLN A 69 -8.84 81.39 9.94
CA GLN A 69 -7.81 80.56 9.33
C GLN A 69 -7.84 79.12 9.86
N ARG A 70 -7.93 78.95 11.18
CA ARG A 70 -8.05 77.61 11.79
C ARG A 70 -9.32 76.89 11.34
N GLN A 71 -10.44 77.60 11.22
CA GLN A 71 -11.68 77.02 10.71
C GLN A 71 -11.54 76.56 9.25
N ALA A 72 -10.97 77.40 8.38
CA ALA A 72 -10.74 77.04 6.98
C ALA A 72 -9.81 75.81 6.86
N GLN A 73 -8.75 75.74 7.67
CA GLN A 73 -7.85 74.58 7.72
C GLN A 73 -8.58 73.32 8.22
N ALA A 74 -9.40 73.44 9.27
CA ALA A 74 -10.18 72.32 9.79
C ALA A 74 -11.20 71.78 8.76
N GLU A 75 -11.84 72.68 8.01
CA GLU A 75 -12.76 72.31 6.93
C GLU A 75 -12.02 71.57 5.80
N GLN A 76 -10.85 72.05 5.40
CA GLN A 76 -10.00 71.38 4.41
C GLN A 76 -9.57 69.97 4.87
N LEU A 77 -9.08 69.83 6.12
CA LEU A 77 -8.71 68.53 6.68
C LEU A 77 -9.91 67.58 6.75
N THR A 78 -11.07 68.08 7.14
CA THR A 78 -12.30 67.28 7.20
C THR A 78 -12.70 66.79 5.81
N GLN A 79 -12.58 67.62 4.78
CA GLN A 79 -12.83 67.21 3.38
C GLN A 79 -11.82 66.16 2.91
N LEU A 80 -10.54 66.34 3.20
CA LEU A 80 -9.50 65.36 2.86
C LEU A 80 -9.76 64.00 3.54
N LEU A 81 -10.11 64.00 4.83
CA LEU A 81 -10.46 62.77 5.55
C LEU A 81 -11.69 62.09 4.97
N ARG A 82 -12.74 62.85 4.63
CA ARG A 82 -13.94 62.30 3.97
C ARG A 82 -13.59 61.65 2.64
N ASN A 83 -12.80 62.32 1.80
CA ASN A 83 -12.37 61.79 0.51
C ASN A 83 -11.51 60.53 0.69
N PHE A 84 -10.58 60.53 1.64
CA PHE A 84 -9.75 59.37 1.95
C PHE A 84 -10.59 58.17 2.40
N VAL A 85 -11.55 58.38 3.31
CA VAL A 85 -12.47 57.32 3.75
C VAL A 85 -13.29 56.77 2.59
N GLN A 86 -13.80 57.63 1.71
CA GLN A 86 -14.55 57.18 0.52
C GLN A 86 -13.69 56.33 -0.42
N VAL A 87 -12.46 56.77 -0.70
CA VAL A 87 -11.52 56.00 -1.54
C VAL A 87 -11.21 54.65 -0.90
N LEU A 88 -10.92 54.62 0.40
CA LEU A 88 -10.62 53.39 1.12
C LEU A 88 -11.82 52.43 1.13
N GLN A 89 -13.04 52.95 1.34
CA GLN A 89 -14.27 52.15 1.27
C GLN A 89 -14.47 51.56 -0.14
N TYR A 90 -14.28 52.35 -1.19
CA TYR A 90 -14.39 51.89 -2.56
C TYR A 90 -13.37 50.80 -2.88
N GLN A 91 -12.09 51.01 -2.57
CA GLN A 91 -11.03 50.04 -2.79
C GLN A 91 -11.26 48.74 -2.00
N THR A 92 -11.73 48.85 -0.76
CA THR A 92 -12.06 47.68 0.06
C THR A 92 -13.23 46.91 -0.55
N ALA A 93 -14.27 47.60 -1.02
CA ALA A 93 -15.41 46.97 -1.66
C ALA A 93 -15.01 46.27 -2.97
N GLU A 94 -14.16 46.90 -3.80
CA GLU A 94 -13.63 46.33 -5.03
C GLU A 94 -12.79 45.07 -4.75
N PHE A 95 -11.88 45.13 -3.78
CA PHE A 95 -11.06 43.99 -3.39
C PHE A 95 -11.91 42.81 -2.87
N LEU A 96 -12.92 43.10 -2.03
CA LEU A 96 -13.82 42.08 -1.52
C LEU A 96 -14.69 41.48 -2.62
N ALA A 97 -15.17 42.29 -3.57
CA ALA A 97 -15.93 41.82 -4.72
C ALA A 97 -15.09 40.91 -5.63
N ALA A 98 -13.86 41.32 -5.96
CA ALA A 98 -12.93 40.50 -6.73
C ALA A 98 -12.61 39.17 -6.02
N SER A 99 -12.30 39.24 -4.72
CA SER A 99 -12.04 38.06 -3.90
C SER A 99 -13.25 37.12 -3.82
N ALA A 100 -14.47 37.66 -3.73
CA ALA A 100 -15.70 36.88 -3.73
C ALA A 100 -15.94 36.21 -5.09
N ALA A 101 -15.70 36.92 -6.19
CA ALA A 101 -15.80 36.37 -7.54
C ALA A 101 -14.81 35.21 -7.73
N ASP A 102 -13.54 35.39 -7.34
CA ASP A 102 -12.50 34.35 -7.44
C ASP A 102 -12.87 33.10 -6.63
N ARG A 103 -13.32 33.28 -5.38
CA ARG A 103 -13.77 32.16 -4.54
C ARG A 103 -14.96 31.44 -5.15
N SER A 104 -15.91 32.16 -5.74
CA SER A 104 -17.08 31.56 -6.40
C SER A 104 -16.69 30.76 -7.64
N LEU A 105 -15.72 31.25 -8.43
CA LEU A 105 -15.22 30.58 -9.61
C LEU A 105 -14.46 29.29 -9.22
N MET A 106 -13.59 29.37 -8.21
CA MET A 106 -12.90 28.18 -7.67
C MET A 106 -13.89 27.15 -7.14
N ALA A 107 -14.92 27.58 -6.40
CA ALA A 107 -15.97 26.69 -5.91
C ALA A 107 -16.72 26.02 -7.07
N GLN A 108 -17.09 26.77 -8.12
CA GLN A 108 -17.72 26.20 -9.31
C GLN A 108 -16.82 25.18 -10.00
N GLN A 109 -15.54 25.46 -10.18
CA GLN A 109 -14.58 24.51 -10.76
C GLN A 109 -14.49 23.22 -9.94
N LEU A 110 -14.36 23.32 -8.61
CA LEU A 110 -14.32 22.14 -7.74
C LEU A 110 -15.60 21.31 -7.84
N THR A 111 -16.78 21.94 -7.89
CA THR A 111 -18.05 21.20 -8.07
C THR A 111 -18.12 20.49 -9.41
N GLN A 112 -17.64 21.13 -10.49
CA GLN A 112 -17.58 20.51 -11.81
C GLN A 112 -16.62 19.31 -11.81
N ASP A 113 -15.44 19.45 -11.23
CA ASP A 113 -14.44 18.38 -11.19
C ASP A 113 -14.90 17.20 -10.34
N LEU A 114 -15.56 17.45 -9.19
CA LEU A 114 -16.19 16.40 -8.39
C LEU A 114 -17.30 15.68 -9.17
N SER A 115 -18.15 16.42 -9.89
CA SER A 115 -19.21 15.79 -10.69
C SER A 115 -18.65 14.93 -11.83
N ARG A 116 -17.58 15.39 -12.51
CA ARG A 116 -16.87 14.62 -13.54
C ARG A 116 -16.20 13.40 -12.96
N PHE A 117 -15.55 13.52 -11.80
CA PHE A 117 -14.93 12.41 -11.10
C PHE A 117 -15.96 11.34 -10.70
N HIS A 118 -17.11 11.76 -10.13
CA HIS A 118 -18.20 10.84 -9.82
C HIS A 118 -18.74 10.12 -11.05
N ALA A 119 -18.96 10.84 -12.16
CA ALA A 119 -19.41 10.22 -13.41
C ALA A 119 -18.42 9.18 -13.95
N ARG A 120 -17.11 9.50 -13.92
CA ARG A 120 -16.04 8.57 -14.29
C ARG A 120 -16.01 7.34 -13.39
N LEU A 121 -16.16 7.53 -12.07
CA LEU A 121 -16.17 6.45 -11.08
C LEU A 121 -17.38 5.52 -11.29
N ILE A 122 -18.58 6.08 -11.49
CA ILE A 122 -19.78 5.29 -11.77
C ILE A 122 -19.59 4.45 -13.04
N THR A 123 -19.03 5.05 -14.08
CA THR A 123 -18.77 4.37 -15.35
C THR A 123 -17.74 3.25 -15.18
N SER A 124 -16.62 3.50 -14.50
CA SER A 124 -15.57 2.49 -14.29
C SER A 124 -16.02 1.33 -13.39
N VAL A 125 -16.84 1.62 -12.38
CA VAL A 125 -17.44 0.57 -11.54
C VAL A 125 -18.46 -0.24 -12.34
N ALA A 126 -19.28 0.39 -13.17
CA ALA A 126 -20.23 -0.30 -14.03
C ALA A 126 -19.52 -1.22 -15.05
N THR A 127 -18.46 -0.74 -15.72
CA THR A 127 -17.68 -1.55 -16.66
C THR A 127 -16.98 -2.71 -15.95
N LEU A 128 -16.40 -2.48 -14.77
CA LEU A 128 -15.78 -3.55 -13.98
C LEU A 128 -16.80 -4.62 -13.57
N ARG A 129 -17.99 -4.22 -13.13
CA ARG A 129 -19.07 -5.16 -12.82
C ARG A 129 -19.49 -5.98 -14.04
N GLN A 130 -19.62 -5.34 -15.20
CA GLN A 130 -19.96 -6.02 -16.45
C GLN A 130 -18.88 -7.01 -16.87
N VAL A 131 -17.60 -6.63 -16.79
CA VAL A 131 -16.46 -7.52 -17.11
C VAL A 131 -16.41 -8.72 -16.16
N LEU A 132 -16.62 -8.50 -14.86
CA LEU A 132 -16.67 -9.60 -13.89
C LEU A 132 -17.85 -10.54 -14.18
N GLN A 133 -19.02 -10.00 -14.50
CA GLN A 133 -20.18 -10.80 -14.84
C GLN A 133 -19.95 -11.65 -16.11
N ALA A 134 -19.34 -11.06 -17.14
CA ALA A 134 -18.97 -11.78 -18.36
C ALA A 134 -17.97 -12.90 -18.08
N ARG A 135 -16.92 -12.64 -17.29
CA ARG A 135 -15.95 -13.67 -16.90
C ARG A 135 -16.57 -14.80 -16.09
N MET A 136 -17.51 -14.50 -15.20
CA MET A 136 -18.22 -15.55 -14.46
C MET A 136 -19.04 -16.44 -15.39
N GLN A 137 -19.69 -15.88 -16.41
CA GLN A 137 -20.43 -16.65 -17.40
C GLN A 137 -19.51 -17.49 -18.30
N GLU A 138 -18.37 -16.94 -18.72
CA GLU A 138 -17.34 -17.65 -19.47
C GLU A 138 -16.81 -18.86 -18.69
N ILE A 139 -16.41 -18.65 -17.43
CA ILE A 139 -15.95 -19.74 -16.55
C ILE A 139 -17.05 -20.79 -16.35
N GLN A 140 -18.31 -20.38 -16.18
CA GLN A 140 -19.42 -21.32 -16.05
C GLN A 140 -19.60 -22.17 -17.31
N ALA A 141 -19.49 -21.56 -18.50
CA ALA A 141 -19.58 -22.28 -19.77
C ALA A 141 -18.40 -23.24 -19.96
N GLU A 142 -17.17 -22.81 -19.66
CA GLU A 142 -15.98 -23.66 -19.71
C GLU A 142 -16.10 -24.87 -18.79
N VAL A 143 -16.60 -24.68 -17.56
CA VAL A 143 -16.82 -25.77 -16.61
C VAL A 143 -17.88 -26.75 -17.12
N GLN A 144 -18.96 -26.27 -17.76
CA GLN A 144 -19.97 -27.14 -18.35
C GLN A 144 -19.41 -27.97 -19.52
N ILE A 145 -18.61 -27.34 -20.39
CA ILE A 145 -17.93 -28.04 -21.49
C ILE A 145 -17.01 -29.12 -20.94
N LEU A 146 -16.16 -28.77 -19.98
CA LEU A 146 -15.22 -29.72 -19.37
C LEU A 146 -15.94 -30.87 -18.68
N GLN A 147 -17.09 -30.61 -18.03
CA GLN A 147 -17.92 -31.66 -17.44
C GLN A 147 -18.49 -32.61 -18.50
N ALA A 148 -18.96 -32.09 -19.64
CA ALA A 148 -19.45 -32.91 -20.74
C ALA A 148 -18.33 -33.78 -21.34
N GLU A 149 -17.18 -33.19 -21.65
CA GLU A 149 -16.01 -33.94 -22.15
C GLU A 149 -15.56 -35.03 -21.19
N THR A 150 -15.58 -34.74 -19.88
CA THR A 150 -15.24 -35.72 -18.85
C THR A 150 -16.25 -36.86 -18.80
N GLN A 151 -17.55 -36.56 -18.95
CA GLN A 151 -18.60 -37.59 -19.01
C GLN A 151 -18.44 -38.49 -20.24
N ASP A 152 -18.16 -37.91 -21.41
CA ASP A 152 -17.93 -38.66 -22.65
C ASP A 152 -16.70 -39.56 -22.53
N MET A 153 -15.61 -39.05 -21.96
CA MET A 153 -14.41 -39.85 -21.65
C MET A 153 -14.72 -41.03 -20.71
N LEU A 154 -15.55 -40.82 -19.68
CA LEU A 154 -15.94 -41.89 -18.77
C LEU A 154 -16.81 -42.95 -19.45
N VAL A 155 -17.72 -42.54 -20.34
CA VAL A 155 -18.54 -43.45 -21.14
C VAL A 155 -17.66 -44.26 -22.10
N ALA A 156 -16.79 -43.60 -22.87
CA ALA A 156 -15.86 -44.26 -23.76
C ALA A 156 -14.96 -45.27 -23.03
N ASN A 157 -14.46 -44.91 -21.83
CA ASN A 157 -13.66 -45.82 -21.03
C ASN A 157 -14.46 -47.03 -20.50
N ARG A 158 -15.75 -46.83 -20.18
CA ARG A 158 -16.65 -47.93 -19.80
C ARG A 158 -16.88 -48.87 -20.97
N GLU A 159 -17.15 -48.34 -22.15
CA GLU A 159 -17.34 -49.13 -23.38
C GLU A 159 -16.08 -49.90 -23.74
N GLN A 160 -14.91 -49.27 -23.69
CA GLN A 160 -13.63 -49.93 -23.91
C GLN A 160 -13.43 -51.11 -22.95
N ARG A 161 -13.75 -50.92 -21.65
CA ARG A 161 -13.68 -52.03 -20.68
C ARG A 161 -14.65 -53.16 -21.00
N LEU A 162 -15.83 -52.87 -21.55
CA LEU A 162 -16.76 -53.91 -21.98
C LEU A 162 -16.25 -54.66 -23.22
N GLN A 163 -15.68 -53.94 -24.19
CA GLN A 163 -15.09 -54.54 -25.38
C GLN A 163 -13.91 -55.45 -25.04
N VAL A 164 -12.97 -54.99 -24.22
CA VAL A 164 -11.83 -55.80 -23.77
C VAL A 164 -12.31 -57.05 -23.01
N LYS A 165 -13.33 -56.92 -22.17
CA LYS A 165 -13.92 -58.07 -21.48
C LYS A 165 -14.57 -59.05 -22.45
N ALA A 166 -15.30 -58.57 -23.46
CA ALA A 166 -15.93 -59.43 -24.47
C ALA A 166 -14.87 -60.21 -25.27
N GLN A 167 -13.81 -59.52 -25.72
CA GLN A 167 -12.66 -60.14 -26.41
C GLN A 167 -12.00 -61.21 -25.54
N LEU A 168 -11.71 -60.91 -24.27
CA LEU A 168 -11.10 -61.88 -23.37
C LEU A 168 -11.99 -63.12 -23.15
N VAL A 169 -13.31 -62.93 -23.04
CA VAL A 169 -14.25 -64.05 -22.91
C VAL A 169 -14.27 -64.92 -24.17
N GLU A 170 -14.19 -64.30 -25.34
CA GLU A 170 -14.13 -65.01 -26.63
C GLU A 170 -12.80 -65.79 -26.78
N GLU A 171 -11.67 -65.17 -26.46
CA GLU A 171 -10.35 -65.82 -26.45
C GLU A 171 -10.32 -67.00 -25.46
N LEU A 172 -10.88 -66.82 -24.26
CA LEU A 172 -10.99 -67.90 -23.28
C LEU A 172 -11.89 -69.04 -23.77
N ALA A 173 -13.01 -68.73 -24.43
CA ALA A 173 -13.89 -69.75 -24.98
C ALA A 173 -13.20 -70.56 -26.09
N ALA A 174 -12.47 -69.88 -26.99
CA ALA A 174 -11.69 -70.53 -28.04
C ALA A 174 -10.61 -71.44 -27.45
N PHE A 175 -9.85 -70.97 -26.46
CA PHE A 175 -8.83 -71.75 -25.77
C PHE A 175 -9.42 -72.98 -25.06
N VAL A 176 -10.58 -72.84 -24.40
CA VAL A 176 -11.24 -73.96 -23.73
C VAL A 176 -11.71 -75.01 -24.72
N GLU A 177 -12.23 -74.61 -25.89
CA GLU A 177 -12.60 -75.57 -26.94
C GLU A 177 -11.38 -76.24 -27.57
N GLU A 178 -10.28 -75.53 -27.82
CA GLU A 178 -9.01 -76.11 -28.27
C GLU A 178 -8.49 -77.14 -27.26
N LEU A 179 -8.46 -76.78 -25.97
CA LEU A 179 -8.03 -77.66 -24.90
C LEU A 179 -8.95 -78.87 -24.75
N ARG A 180 -10.26 -78.69 -24.97
CA ARG A 180 -11.22 -79.80 -25.02
C ARG A 180 -10.93 -80.73 -26.19
N THR A 181 -10.65 -80.20 -27.37
CA THR A 181 -10.31 -81.02 -28.54
C THR A 181 -9.00 -81.77 -28.35
N ASP A 182 -7.98 -81.14 -27.75
CA ASP A 182 -6.69 -81.77 -27.44
C ASP A 182 -6.87 -82.90 -26.42
N VAL A 183 -7.60 -82.64 -25.33
CA VAL A 183 -7.90 -83.68 -24.32
C VAL A 183 -8.67 -84.84 -24.95
N GLN A 184 -9.64 -84.56 -25.82
CA GLN A 184 -10.44 -85.59 -26.47
C GLN A 184 -9.63 -86.41 -27.48
N THR A 185 -8.70 -85.77 -28.19
CA THR A 185 -7.73 -86.43 -29.09
C THR A 185 -6.75 -87.30 -28.30
N TYR A 186 -6.20 -86.79 -27.20
CA TYR A 186 -5.31 -87.58 -26.34
C TYR A 186 -6.02 -88.81 -25.74
N LEU A 187 -7.29 -88.65 -25.34
CA LEU A 187 -8.10 -89.77 -24.85
C LEU A 187 -8.37 -90.81 -25.95
N SER A 188 -8.65 -90.39 -27.18
CA SER A 188 -8.86 -91.33 -28.29
C SER A 188 -7.56 -92.06 -28.68
N GLU A 189 -6.42 -91.37 -28.69
CA GLU A 189 -5.10 -91.98 -28.86
C GLU A 189 -4.82 -93.02 -27.77
N LEU A 190 -5.10 -92.70 -26.50
CA LEU A 190 -4.98 -93.66 -25.39
C LEU A 190 -5.91 -94.87 -25.54
N GLU A 191 -7.12 -94.68 -26.06
CA GLU A 191 -8.05 -95.78 -26.35
C GLU A 191 -7.50 -96.71 -27.43
N VAL A 192 -6.94 -96.17 -28.52
CA VAL A 192 -6.29 -96.95 -29.58
C VAL A 192 -5.11 -97.74 -29.01
N VAL A 193 -4.20 -97.09 -28.26
CA VAL A 193 -3.06 -97.76 -27.63
C VAL A 193 -3.50 -98.89 -26.70
N ARG A 194 -4.60 -98.69 -25.94
CA ARG A 194 -5.17 -99.75 -25.09
C ARG A 194 -5.76 -100.89 -25.91
N GLN A 195 -6.46 -100.59 -27.00
CA GLN A 195 -7.03 -101.61 -27.89
C GLN A 195 -5.93 -102.42 -28.57
N ASP A 196 -4.91 -101.78 -29.13
CA ASP A 196 -3.76 -102.46 -29.74
C ASP A 196 -3.06 -103.37 -28.74
N ARG A 197 -2.81 -102.88 -27.52
CA ARG A 197 -2.22 -103.70 -26.46
C ARG A 197 -3.11 -104.88 -26.07
N ALA A 198 -4.43 -104.68 -26.02
CA ALA A 198 -5.38 -105.76 -25.73
C ALA A 198 -5.39 -106.82 -26.85
N GLN A 199 -5.37 -106.39 -28.12
CA GLN A 199 -5.30 -107.28 -29.28
C GLN A 199 -3.98 -108.05 -29.32
N GLN A 200 -2.85 -107.39 -29.07
CA GLN A 200 -1.53 -108.02 -29.01
C GLN A 200 -1.47 -109.07 -27.89
N LEU A 201 -2.02 -108.77 -26.70
CA LEU A 201 -2.16 -109.75 -25.63
C LEU A 201 -3.06 -110.92 -26.05
N GLN A 202 -4.15 -110.67 -26.76
CA GLN A 202 -5.05 -111.72 -27.22
C GLN A 202 -4.40 -112.63 -28.27
N GLN A 203 -3.62 -112.07 -29.21
CA GLN A 203 -2.83 -112.84 -30.17
C GLN A 203 -1.75 -113.67 -29.48
N MET A 204 -1.02 -113.09 -28.52
CA MET A 204 -0.03 -113.82 -27.73
C MET A 204 -0.69 -115.01 -27.00
N LEU A 205 -1.85 -114.81 -26.39
CA LEU A 205 -2.61 -115.89 -25.75
C LEU A 205 -3.12 -116.95 -26.75
N GLN A 206 -3.48 -116.57 -27.97
CA GLN A 206 -3.86 -117.51 -29.02
C GLN A 206 -2.66 -118.32 -29.50
N GLN A 207 -1.52 -117.69 -29.75
CA GLN A 207 -0.26 -118.36 -30.10
C GLN A 207 0.18 -119.30 -28.99
N ASP A 208 0.11 -118.89 -27.72
CA ASP A 208 0.41 -119.74 -26.58
C ASP A 208 -0.56 -120.94 -26.49
N ARG A 209 -1.84 -120.75 -26.83
CA ARG A 209 -2.82 -121.84 -26.91
C ARG A 209 -2.50 -122.81 -28.03
N GLU A 210 -2.23 -122.31 -29.24
CA GLU A 210 -1.87 -123.13 -30.39
C GLU A 210 -0.59 -123.91 -30.13
N ARG A 211 0.43 -123.24 -29.60
CA ARG A 211 1.68 -123.87 -29.18
C ARG A 211 1.44 -124.98 -28.16
N ARG A 212 0.63 -124.73 -27.13
CA ARG A 212 0.26 -125.76 -26.16
C ARG A 212 -0.52 -126.91 -26.80
N ILE A 213 -1.43 -126.63 -27.74
CA ILE A 213 -2.15 -127.69 -28.48
C ILE A 213 -1.15 -128.53 -29.27
N THR A 214 -0.21 -127.90 -30.00
CA THR A 214 0.82 -128.63 -30.74
C THR A 214 1.75 -129.40 -29.83
N GLU A 215 2.18 -128.84 -28.70
CA GLU A 215 3.03 -129.52 -27.72
C GLU A 215 2.30 -130.69 -27.05
N VAL A 216 1.01 -130.52 -26.77
CA VAL A 216 0.14 -131.60 -26.27
C VAL A 216 -0.05 -132.67 -27.33
N ASP A 217 -0.27 -132.31 -28.59
CA ASP A 217 -0.41 -133.24 -29.71
C ASP A 217 0.89 -134.01 -29.97
N THR A 218 2.06 -133.36 -29.91
CA THR A 218 3.36 -134.03 -29.99
C THR A 218 3.57 -134.96 -28.80
N MET A 219 3.26 -134.54 -27.58
CA MET A 219 3.31 -135.44 -26.42
C MET A 219 2.33 -136.62 -26.56
N PHE A 220 1.15 -136.42 -27.16
CA PHE A 220 0.22 -137.50 -27.46
C PHE A 220 0.70 -138.41 -28.58
N GLN A 221 1.41 -137.88 -29.58
CA GLN A 221 2.08 -138.67 -30.63
C GLN A 221 3.21 -139.50 -30.03
N GLU A 222 4.11 -138.91 -29.25
CA GLU A 222 5.16 -139.61 -28.50
C GLU A 222 4.55 -140.68 -27.57
N LEU A 223 3.46 -140.38 -26.88
CA LEU A 223 2.72 -141.37 -26.08
C LEU A 223 2.10 -142.47 -26.95
N SER A 224 1.68 -142.16 -28.17
CA SER A 224 1.09 -143.14 -29.09
C SER A 224 2.17 -144.07 -29.68
N GLU A 225 3.35 -143.53 -29.99
CA GLU A 225 4.54 -144.26 -30.37
C GLU A 225 5.01 -145.13 -29.20
N PHE A 226 5.15 -144.57 -28.00
CA PHE A 226 5.45 -145.32 -26.79
C PHE A 226 4.41 -146.40 -26.50
N ARG A 227 3.12 -146.14 -26.73
CA ARG A 227 2.07 -147.17 -26.63
C ARG A 227 2.19 -148.23 -27.73
N ALA A 228 2.61 -147.86 -28.93
CA ALA A 228 2.88 -148.80 -30.02
C ALA A 228 4.12 -149.65 -29.71
N GLU A 229 5.19 -149.05 -29.18
CA GLU A 229 6.38 -149.72 -28.65
C GLU A 229 6.02 -150.62 -27.48
N LEU A 230 5.18 -150.17 -26.53
CA LEU A 230 4.68 -151.02 -25.45
C LEU A 230 3.81 -152.16 -25.99
N ARG A 231 3.01 -151.95 -27.04
CA ARG A 231 2.26 -153.02 -27.68
C ARG A 231 3.20 -153.99 -28.40
N GLN A 232 4.23 -153.50 -29.09
CA GLN A 232 5.25 -154.34 -29.72
C GLN A 232 6.09 -155.07 -28.68
N TYR A 233 6.40 -154.44 -27.55
CA TYR A 233 7.11 -155.02 -26.42
C TYR A 233 6.22 -156.03 -25.69
N CYS A 234 4.92 -155.77 -25.54
CA CYS A 234 3.95 -156.74 -25.05
C CYS A 234 3.72 -157.87 -26.04
N VAL A 235 3.71 -157.64 -27.36
CA VAL A 235 3.63 -158.68 -28.39
C VAL A 235 4.92 -159.48 -28.46
N ASN A 236 6.08 -158.86 -28.26
CA ASN A 236 7.39 -159.50 -28.18
C ASN A 236 7.57 -160.25 -26.86
N LEU A 237 7.15 -159.71 -25.72
CA LEU A 237 7.11 -160.42 -24.45
C LEU A 237 6.09 -161.56 -24.50
N ARG A 238 4.94 -161.33 -25.13
CA ARG A 238 3.93 -162.36 -25.35
C ARG A 238 4.51 -163.44 -26.25
N SER A 239 5.21 -163.11 -27.35
CA SER A 239 5.85 -164.12 -28.19
C SER A 239 7.05 -164.80 -27.52
N LEU A 240 7.77 -164.12 -26.62
CA LEU A 240 8.95 -164.64 -25.93
C LEU A 240 8.62 -165.47 -24.68
N ILE A 241 7.52 -165.18 -23.99
CA ILE A 241 7.17 -165.82 -22.71
C ILE A 241 5.95 -166.74 -22.87
N TRP A 242 4.98 -166.40 -23.70
CA TRP A 242 3.71 -167.11 -23.83
C TRP A 242 3.30 -167.30 -25.29
N GLY A 243 3.85 -168.32 -25.94
CA GLY A 243 3.36 -168.75 -27.24
C GLY A 243 1.81 -168.83 -27.25
N GLY A 244 1.19 -168.11 -28.18
CA GLY A 244 -0.21 -168.27 -28.56
C GLY A 244 -1.29 -167.75 -27.59
N GLU A 245 -2.12 -166.85 -28.11
CA GLU A 245 -3.54 -166.63 -27.77
C GLU A 245 -3.96 -165.97 -26.44
N GLY A 246 -5.11 -165.27 -26.51
CA GLY A 246 -6.09 -165.16 -25.43
C GLY A 246 -6.08 -163.94 -24.48
N ALA A 247 -7.20 -163.19 -24.47
CA ALA A 247 -7.76 -162.39 -23.35
C ALA A 247 -7.14 -161.01 -23.01
N SER A 248 -7.84 -159.98 -22.50
CA SER A 248 -9.26 -159.58 -22.37
C SER A 248 -9.28 -158.13 -21.83
N GLN A 249 -10.32 -157.34 -22.14
CA GLN A 249 -10.66 -156.01 -21.58
C GLN A 249 -10.97 -156.04 -20.07
N PRO A 250 -10.92 -154.88 -19.35
CA PRO A 250 -12.15 -154.09 -19.03
C PRO A 250 -11.94 -152.54 -19.01
N THR A 251 -12.83 -151.68 -19.52
CA THR A 251 -14.02 -150.99 -18.93
C THR A 251 -13.84 -150.20 -17.62
N ALA A 252 -13.92 -148.86 -17.69
CA ALA A 252 -14.81 -147.93 -16.92
C ALA A 252 -14.24 -146.48 -16.83
N THR A 253 -14.81 -145.45 -17.49
CA THR A 253 -15.85 -144.45 -17.07
C THR A 253 -15.37 -143.29 -16.14
N PRO A 254 -16.08 -142.13 -16.07
CA PRO A 254 -15.52 -140.78 -16.32
C PRO A 254 -15.69 -139.81 -15.13
N THR A 255 -15.14 -138.59 -15.18
CA THR A 255 -15.73 -137.45 -14.44
C THR A 255 -15.16 -136.08 -14.85
N GLN A 256 -16.04 -135.18 -15.31
CA GLN A 256 -15.87 -133.72 -15.22
C GLN A 256 -16.02 -133.29 -13.73
N PRO A 257 -15.63 -132.05 -13.35
CA PRO A 257 -16.66 -131.02 -13.28
C PRO A 257 -16.23 -129.57 -13.63
N LYS A 258 -17.08 -128.97 -14.45
CA LYS A 258 -17.63 -127.60 -14.45
C LYS A 258 -17.52 -126.79 -13.14
N VAL A 259 -17.01 -125.55 -13.19
CA VAL A 259 -17.46 -124.41 -12.36
C VAL A 259 -17.27 -123.07 -13.10
N GLN A 260 -18.39 -122.38 -13.37
CA GLN A 260 -18.47 -120.91 -13.48
C GLN A 260 -18.65 -120.34 -12.06
N PRO A 261 -18.30 -119.07 -11.80
CA PRO A 261 -19.43 -118.12 -11.66
C PRO A 261 -19.18 -116.68 -12.14
N LYS A 262 -20.33 -116.14 -12.53
CA LYS A 262 -20.78 -114.78 -12.86
C LYS A 262 -20.81 -113.88 -11.63
N VAL A 263 -20.35 -112.61 -11.71
CA VAL A 263 -20.88 -111.49 -10.88
C VAL A 263 -20.80 -110.16 -11.64
N GLN A 264 -21.97 -109.53 -11.80
CA GLN A 264 -22.23 -108.14 -12.19
C GLN A 264 -21.95 -107.20 -11.02
N ALA A 265 -21.52 -105.95 -11.29
CA ALA A 265 -22.15 -104.73 -10.73
C ALA A 265 -21.40 -103.44 -11.13
N LYS A 266 -22.13 -102.52 -11.79
CA LYS A 266 -22.00 -101.05 -11.65
C LYS A 266 -22.82 -100.66 -10.39
N PRO A 267 -22.65 -99.49 -9.72
CA PRO A 267 -22.82 -98.18 -10.35
C PRO A 267 -22.03 -96.98 -9.74
N GLN A 268 -22.27 -95.84 -10.38
CA GLN A 268 -21.80 -94.45 -10.16
C GLN A 268 -21.82 -93.90 -8.72
N ALA A 269 -20.91 -92.96 -8.46
CA ALA A 269 -21.15 -91.82 -7.56
C ALA A 269 -20.37 -90.56 -8.03
N LYS A 270 -21.10 -89.45 -8.23
CA LYS A 270 -20.60 -88.07 -8.37
C LYS A 270 -20.32 -87.48 -6.98
N PRO A 271 -19.27 -86.66 -6.79
CA PRO A 271 -19.23 -85.69 -5.70
C PRO A 271 -19.71 -84.30 -6.16
N GLN A 272 -20.55 -83.69 -5.34
CA GLN A 272 -20.93 -82.26 -5.36
C GLN A 272 -19.76 -81.37 -4.90
N PRO A 273 -19.61 -80.12 -5.40
CA PRO A 273 -18.78 -79.10 -4.78
C PRO A 273 -19.55 -78.21 -3.79
N GLN A 274 -18.78 -77.74 -2.80
CA GLN A 274 -19.13 -76.92 -1.63
C GLN A 274 -19.58 -75.47 -1.96
N PRO A 275 -20.23 -74.78 -0.99
CA PRO A 275 -20.85 -73.47 -1.19
C PRO A 275 -19.87 -72.28 -1.01
N GLN A 276 -20.15 -71.22 -1.79
CA GLN A 276 -19.48 -69.91 -1.76
C GLN A 276 -19.71 -69.12 -0.46
N PRO A 277 -18.74 -68.31 0.00
CA PRO A 277 -18.99 -67.22 0.94
C PRO A 277 -19.23 -65.89 0.19
N LYS A 278 -20.27 -65.16 0.62
CA LYS A 278 -20.59 -63.79 0.18
C LYS A 278 -19.56 -62.78 0.73
N PRO A 279 -19.11 -61.78 -0.05
CA PRO A 279 -18.47 -60.59 0.50
C PRO A 279 -19.50 -59.48 0.80
N GLN A 280 -19.38 -58.91 2.00
CA GLN A 280 -20.07 -57.69 2.45
C GLN A 280 -19.49 -56.41 1.81
N PRO A 281 -20.28 -55.31 1.73
CA PRO A 281 -19.86 -54.06 1.10
C PRO A 281 -19.09 -53.16 2.08
N LYS A 282 -17.95 -52.60 1.64
CA LYS A 282 -17.22 -51.54 2.37
C LYS A 282 -17.42 -50.19 1.70
N LEU A 283 -17.85 -49.22 2.51
CA LEU A 283 -17.94 -47.78 2.21
C LEU A 283 -16.56 -47.15 1.95
N PRO A 284 -16.50 -45.99 1.27
CA PRO A 284 -15.27 -45.29 0.92
C PRO A 284 -14.77 -44.39 2.05
N SER A 285 -13.49 -44.50 2.42
CA SER A 285 -12.78 -43.52 3.25
C SER A 285 -11.92 -42.59 2.41
N ARG A 286 -12.17 -41.29 2.57
CA ARG A 286 -11.41 -40.14 2.09
C ARG A 286 -9.89 -40.24 2.32
N GLY A 287 -9.15 -39.88 1.28
CA GLY A 287 -8.19 -38.76 1.28
C GLY A 287 -6.90 -38.91 2.09
N ARG A 288 -5.78 -39.12 1.39
CA ARG A 288 -4.53 -38.43 1.75
C ARG A 288 -3.69 -38.12 0.51
N VAL A 289 -3.33 -36.85 0.45
CA VAL A 289 -2.57 -36.13 -0.57
C VAL A 289 -1.15 -36.68 -0.68
N ILE A 290 -0.71 -36.98 -1.91
CA ILE A 290 0.71 -37.14 -2.24
C ILE A 290 1.11 -35.93 -3.07
N VAL A 291 1.97 -35.09 -2.50
CA VAL A 291 2.61 -33.95 -3.15
C VAL A 291 3.68 -34.49 -4.10
N ALA A 292 3.46 -34.35 -5.41
CA ALA A 292 4.46 -34.60 -6.43
C ALA A 292 5.15 -33.27 -6.80
N THR A 293 6.43 -33.19 -6.47
CA THR A 293 7.38 -32.16 -6.87
C THR A 293 7.53 -32.09 -8.39
N ARG A 294 7.29 -30.90 -8.97
CA ARG A 294 7.58 -30.58 -10.37
C ARG A 294 8.88 -29.75 -10.44
N PRO A 295 9.88 -30.12 -11.26
CA PRO A 295 11.09 -29.33 -11.43
C PRO A 295 10.88 -28.20 -12.45
N ALA A 296 11.43 -27.02 -12.15
CA ALA A 296 11.44 -25.84 -13.01
C ALA A 296 12.55 -25.94 -14.09
N PRO A 297 12.31 -25.48 -15.33
CA PRO A 297 13.36 -25.41 -16.34
C PRO A 297 14.23 -24.14 -16.17
N LYS A 298 15.54 -24.36 -16.18
CA LYS A 298 16.59 -23.33 -16.29
C LYS A 298 16.50 -22.66 -17.68
N VAL A 299 16.32 -21.34 -17.70
CA VAL A 299 16.52 -20.53 -18.90
C VAL A 299 17.99 -20.11 -18.95
N VAL A 300 18.65 -20.54 -20.02
CA VAL A 300 20.00 -20.16 -20.45
C VAL A 300 19.90 -18.84 -21.23
N GLN A 301 20.68 -17.83 -20.85
CA GLN A 301 20.97 -16.68 -21.72
C GLN A 301 22.42 -16.78 -22.23
N PRO A 302 22.68 -16.53 -23.53
CA PRO A 302 24.02 -16.48 -24.10
C PRO A 302 24.65 -15.06 -24.02
N PRO A 303 25.97 -14.93 -24.18
CA PRO A 303 26.70 -13.66 -24.05
C PRO A 303 26.83 -12.92 -25.39
N VAL A 304 26.82 -11.59 -25.36
CA VAL A 304 27.21 -10.76 -26.52
C VAL A 304 28.23 -9.70 -26.09
N LYS A 305 29.27 -9.59 -26.93
CA LYS A 305 30.47 -8.78 -26.81
C LYS A 305 30.29 -7.36 -27.38
N SER A 306 31.13 -6.44 -26.85
CA SER A 306 31.91 -5.37 -27.52
C SER A 306 31.26 -4.10 -28.16
N ALA A 307 31.57 -2.95 -27.50
CA ALA A 307 32.21 -1.67 -27.98
C ALA A 307 31.54 -0.82 -29.10
N PRO A 308 31.97 0.44 -29.46
CA PRO A 308 32.99 1.37 -28.90
C PRO A 308 32.60 2.90 -28.84
N ALA A 309 33.52 3.72 -28.27
CA ALA A 309 33.94 5.11 -28.64
C ALA A 309 32.99 6.34 -28.54
N VAL A 310 33.43 7.42 -27.85
CA VAL A 310 33.94 8.72 -28.38
C VAL A 310 33.95 9.79 -27.24
N GLN A 311 34.93 10.70 -27.34
CA GLN A 311 35.46 11.68 -26.38
C GLN A 311 34.70 13.05 -26.34
N PRO A 312 35.32 14.23 -26.05
CA PRO A 312 35.33 14.99 -24.77
C PRO A 312 34.80 16.44 -24.94
N ILE A 313 34.92 17.33 -23.92
CA ILE A 313 35.02 18.84 -23.92
C ILE A 313 34.84 19.28 -22.44
N ALA A 314 35.85 19.72 -21.67
CA ALA A 314 36.63 20.97 -21.63
C ALA A 314 36.03 22.09 -20.74
N ALA A 315 36.76 22.49 -19.67
CA ALA A 315 36.87 23.83 -19.02
C ALA A 315 37.77 23.65 -17.75
N LYS A 316 39.02 24.16 -17.62
CA LYS A 316 39.50 25.55 -17.38
C LYS A 316 38.53 26.36 -16.49
N THR A 317 38.86 26.95 -15.34
CA THR A 317 40.06 27.66 -14.84
C THR A 317 39.79 27.99 -13.34
N ALA A 318 40.71 27.74 -12.40
CA ALA A 318 41.61 28.72 -11.73
C ALA A 318 41.00 29.52 -10.52
N PRO A 319 41.84 29.98 -9.56
CA PRO A 319 41.50 30.11 -8.13
C PRO A 319 41.35 31.58 -7.61
N ALA A 320 41.02 31.70 -6.32
CA ALA A 320 41.03 32.91 -5.44
C ALA A 320 42.44 33.60 -5.33
N PRO A 321 42.75 34.62 -4.47
CA PRO A 321 42.02 35.32 -3.39
C PRO A 321 42.35 36.85 -3.15
N VAL A 322 41.92 37.41 -1.98
CA VAL A 322 42.49 38.48 -1.08
C VAL A 322 42.06 39.98 -1.19
N ALA A 323 41.95 40.61 0.00
CA ALA A 323 42.11 42.05 0.40
C ALA A 323 40.85 42.95 0.35
N SER A 324 40.57 43.93 1.23
CA SER A 324 41.19 44.54 2.42
C SER A 324 40.19 45.52 3.10
N ILE A 325 40.46 45.85 4.38
CA ILE A 325 39.79 46.86 5.25
C ILE A 325 40.20 48.29 4.83
N PRO A 326 39.40 49.36 5.11
CA PRO A 326 39.76 50.27 6.22
C PRO A 326 38.57 50.95 6.97
N THR A 327 38.81 51.25 8.25
CA THR A 327 38.16 52.22 9.17
C THR A 327 38.42 53.69 8.74
N PRO A 328 37.72 54.75 9.25
CA PRO A 328 38.09 55.35 10.57
C PRO A 328 37.06 56.28 11.32
N THR A 329 37.38 56.57 12.61
CA THR A 329 37.28 57.86 13.37
C THR A 329 35.89 58.49 13.70
N VAL A 330 35.36 58.44 14.94
CA VAL A 330 35.58 59.27 16.17
C VAL A 330 35.38 60.79 15.99
N VAL A 331 34.39 61.41 16.69
CA VAL A 331 34.50 62.66 17.50
C VAL A 331 33.18 62.94 18.29
N ALA A 332 33.34 63.03 19.61
CA ALA A 332 32.73 63.88 20.66
C ALA A 332 31.23 64.31 20.74
N SER A 333 30.66 64.04 21.92
CA SER A 333 29.58 64.69 22.72
C SER A 333 29.78 66.22 22.91
N PRO A 334 28.93 67.05 23.61
CA PRO A 334 27.97 66.71 24.71
C PRO A 334 26.68 67.57 24.98
N VAL A 335 25.78 67.00 25.81
CA VAL A 335 25.04 67.52 27.02
C VAL A 335 24.10 68.75 26.96
N GLU A 336 22.92 68.59 27.62
CA GLU A 336 22.01 69.51 28.40
C GLU A 336 20.56 69.58 27.88
N ALA A 337 19.47 69.73 28.65
CA ALA A 337 19.10 69.54 30.05
C ALA A 337 17.54 69.39 30.08
N GLN A 338 17.00 68.65 31.06
CA GLN A 338 15.56 68.66 31.40
C GLN A 338 15.28 69.75 32.44
N PRO A 339 14.01 70.17 32.60
CA PRO A 339 13.36 69.81 33.86
C PRO A 339 11.84 69.48 33.82
N VAL A 340 11.52 68.63 34.80
CA VAL A 340 10.27 68.22 35.47
C VAL A 340 9.28 69.36 35.80
N ILE A 341 7.96 69.07 35.89
CA ILE A 341 6.91 69.57 36.85
C ILE A 341 5.55 68.92 36.45
N VAL A 342 5.04 67.89 37.15
CA VAL A 342 4.13 67.83 38.33
C VAL A 342 2.61 68.00 38.03
N GLU A 343 1.87 66.94 38.38
CA GLU A 343 0.40 66.73 38.49
C GLU A 343 -0.27 67.66 39.55
N PRO A 344 -1.62 67.81 39.65
CA PRO A 344 -2.48 66.76 40.24
C PRO A 344 -3.95 66.68 39.76
N GLN A 345 -4.59 65.55 40.05
CA GLN A 345 -6.06 65.32 40.00
C GLN A 345 -6.85 66.03 41.12
N PRO A 346 -8.21 65.99 41.08
CA PRO A 346 -8.90 65.14 42.06
C PRO A 346 -10.21 64.41 41.62
N VAL A 347 -10.35 63.18 42.13
CA VAL A 347 -11.53 62.40 42.64
C VAL A 347 -12.97 62.94 42.52
N VAL A 348 -13.94 62.04 42.22
CA VAL A 348 -15.06 61.59 43.11
C VAL A 348 -15.73 60.31 42.53
N ALA A 349 -16.06 59.37 43.43
CA ALA A 349 -16.72 58.08 43.22
C ALA A 349 -18.17 58.05 43.75
N VAL A 350 -19.11 57.28 43.15
CA VAL A 350 -20.28 56.67 43.85
C VAL A 350 -20.79 55.39 43.12
N ALA A 351 -20.74 54.28 43.87
CA ALA A 351 -21.51 53.01 43.99
C ALA A 351 -22.44 52.38 42.90
N GLU A 352 -22.28 51.03 42.83
CA GLU A 352 -22.98 49.86 42.23
C GLU A 352 -24.43 49.54 42.72
N PRO A 353 -25.11 48.37 42.41
CA PRO A 353 -24.85 47.25 41.45
C PRO A 353 -26.09 46.76 40.63
N VAL A 354 -25.86 45.81 39.70
CA VAL A 354 -26.54 44.48 39.54
C VAL A 354 -26.68 44.04 38.06
N ALA A 355 -26.33 42.76 37.83
CA ALA A 355 -26.69 41.84 36.74
C ALA A 355 -25.71 41.65 35.55
N SER A 356 -25.10 40.46 35.61
CA SER A 356 -24.31 39.68 34.67
C SER A 356 -24.81 39.61 33.21
N ILE A 357 -23.88 39.60 32.25
CA ILE A 357 -23.54 38.51 31.29
C ILE A 357 -22.43 39.04 30.34
N PRO A 358 -21.38 38.26 30.00
CA PRO A 358 -20.24 38.74 29.23
C PRO A 358 -20.41 38.59 27.72
N THR A 359 -20.01 39.62 26.97
CA THR A 359 -19.76 39.58 25.53
C THR A 359 -18.35 40.15 25.28
N PRO A 360 -17.53 39.54 24.41
CA PRO A 360 -16.10 39.82 24.32
C PRO A 360 -15.80 41.16 23.62
N VAL A 361 -14.75 41.79 24.13
CA VAL A 361 -14.16 43.05 23.71
C VAL A 361 -13.64 42.95 22.27
N ALA A 362 -14.23 43.76 21.39
CA ALA A 362 -13.55 44.32 20.22
C ALA A 362 -13.05 45.70 20.63
N GLU A 363 -11.72 45.88 20.69
CA GLU A 363 -11.12 47.20 20.85
C GLU A 363 -10.40 47.59 19.56
N SER A 364 -10.79 48.76 19.09
CA SER A 364 -10.39 49.39 17.85
C SER A 364 -9.04 50.07 18.01
N VAL A 365 -8.22 49.83 16.99
CA VAL A 365 -7.16 50.69 16.44
C VAL A 365 -7.52 52.18 16.49
N VAL A 366 -6.53 53.05 16.78
CA VAL A 366 -6.22 54.41 16.21
C VAL A 366 -4.92 54.89 16.93
N ALA A 367 -3.88 55.52 16.37
CA ALA A 367 -3.36 55.80 15.03
C ALA A 367 -1.93 56.41 15.20
N GLN A 368 -0.95 56.00 14.39
CA GLN A 368 -0.12 56.79 13.43
C GLN A 368 0.89 57.83 14.00
N PRO A 369 1.93 58.30 13.25
CA PRO A 369 2.36 57.98 11.87
C PRO A 369 3.88 57.66 11.69
N GLU A 370 4.18 57.32 10.43
CA GLU A 370 5.44 57.06 9.70
C GLU A 370 6.61 58.05 10.00
N VAL A 371 7.89 57.75 9.75
CA VAL A 371 8.55 57.74 8.43
C VAL A 371 9.92 57.03 8.46
N LEU A 372 10.07 56.07 7.54
CA LEU A 372 11.26 55.60 6.78
C LEU A 372 12.63 55.44 7.48
N THR A 373 13.07 54.18 7.64
CA THR A 373 14.41 53.79 7.15
C THR A 373 14.45 52.30 6.80
N VAL A 374 14.87 52.05 5.57
CA VAL A 374 14.93 50.76 4.88
C VAL A 374 16.08 49.91 5.44
N VAL A 375 15.77 48.75 6.04
CA VAL A 375 16.70 47.62 6.14
C VAL A 375 16.01 46.41 5.51
N SER A 376 16.41 46.14 4.28
CA SER A 376 16.06 44.93 3.54
C SER A 376 16.72 43.72 4.19
N THR A 377 16.04 43.04 5.12
CA THR A 377 16.30 41.63 5.41
C THR A 377 15.49 40.82 4.40
N SER A 378 16.16 40.36 3.34
CA SER A 378 15.61 39.43 2.36
C SER A 378 15.18 38.15 3.07
N SER A 379 13.86 37.97 3.25
CA SER A 379 13.28 36.65 3.50
C SER A 379 13.60 35.75 2.30
N PRO A 380 14.20 34.56 2.49
CA PRO A 380 14.51 33.67 1.39
C PRO A 380 13.20 33.14 0.82
N LYS A 381 13.00 33.42 -0.47
CA LYS A 381 11.97 32.86 -1.33
C LYS A 381 12.07 31.34 -1.26
N PRO A 382 10.97 30.59 -0.97
CA PRO A 382 11.03 29.14 -0.88
C PRO A 382 11.42 28.56 -2.25
N VAL A 383 12.57 27.90 -2.30
CA VAL A 383 13.02 27.17 -3.47
C VAL A 383 12.11 25.95 -3.60
N HIS A 384 11.35 25.88 -4.68
CA HIS A 384 10.48 24.74 -4.97
C HIS A 384 11.33 23.64 -5.61
N LEU A 385 12.13 22.95 -4.80
CA LEU A 385 12.90 21.79 -5.23
C LEU A 385 11.97 20.59 -5.43
N ASP A 386 12.28 19.76 -6.43
CA ASP A 386 11.52 18.54 -6.69
C ASP A 386 11.65 17.58 -5.50
N ALA A 387 10.57 16.86 -5.18
CA ALA A 387 10.49 16.01 -3.99
C ALA A 387 11.62 14.96 -3.92
N ALA A 388 12.07 14.45 -5.07
CA ALA A 388 13.17 13.47 -5.14
C ALA A 388 14.55 14.08 -4.84
N GLU A 389 14.76 15.36 -5.17
CA GLU A 389 16.02 16.06 -4.88
C GLU A 389 16.10 16.42 -3.39
N LEU A 390 14.98 16.86 -2.81
CA LEU A 390 14.86 17.12 -1.37
C LEU A 390 15.16 15.88 -0.52
N GLU A 391 14.67 14.70 -0.93
CA GLU A 391 14.98 13.44 -0.25
C GLU A 391 16.49 13.15 -0.25
N LYS A 392 17.17 13.39 -1.38
CA LYS A 392 18.61 13.15 -1.52
C LYS A 392 19.42 14.13 -0.66
N GLU A 393 19.03 15.39 -0.62
CA GLU A 393 19.68 16.41 0.21
C GLU A 393 19.50 16.15 1.71
N ILE A 394 18.29 15.78 2.14
CA ILE A 394 18.03 15.40 3.53
C ILE A 394 18.83 14.16 3.91
N TYR A 395 18.87 13.14 3.05
CA TYR A 395 19.67 11.94 3.28
C TYR A 395 21.17 12.26 3.42
N ASN A 396 21.72 13.06 2.50
CA ASN A 396 23.14 13.47 2.54
C ASN A 396 23.46 14.26 3.82
N HIS A 397 22.56 15.16 4.24
CA HIS A 397 22.76 15.96 5.44
C HIS A 397 22.75 15.10 6.71
N VAL A 398 21.76 14.20 6.84
CA VAL A 398 21.70 13.26 7.97
C VAL A 398 22.91 12.31 7.96
N HIS A 399 23.43 11.95 6.79
CA HIS A 399 24.65 11.14 6.65
C HIS A 399 25.89 11.86 7.14
N GLN A 400 26.03 13.12 6.76
CA GLN A 400 27.20 13.93 7.11
C GLN A 400 27.27 14.24 8.60
N VAL A 401 26.12 14.46 9.25
CA VAL A 401 26.03 14.82 10.68
C VAL A 401 25.89 13.59 11.60
N GLN A 402 25.75 12.39 11.03
CA GLN A 402 25.48 11.14 11.77
C GLN A 402 24.23 11.19 12.65
N GLY A 403 23.24 11.95 12.19
CA GLY A 403 21.95 12.10 12.84
C GLY A 403 21.58 13.55 13.09
N ALA A 404 20.35 13.93 12.73
CA ALA A 404 19.88 15.30 12.88
C ALA A 404 18.44 15.34 13.39
N ARG A 405 18.09 16.41 14.12
CA ARG A 405 16.70 16.70 14.51
C ARG A 405 15.97 17.41 13.38
N LEU A 406 14.64 17.31 13.37
CA LEU A 406 13.80 17.97 12.35
C LEU A 406 14.09 19.47 12.22
N THR A 407 14.25 20.18 13.35
CA THR A 407 14.55 21.62 13.37
C THR A 407 15.92 21.95 12.79
N GLU A 408 16.91 21.06 12.97
CA GLU A 408 18.25 21.23 12.42
C GLU A 408 18.21 21.06 10.90
N ILE A 409 17.48 20.04 10.40
CA ILE A 409 17.27 19.78 8.97
C ILE A 409 16.55 20.97 8.30
N GLU A 410 15.51 21.51 8.94
CA GLU A 410 14.80 22.71 8.46
C GLU A 410 15.73 23.91 8.35
N SER A 411 16.55 24.17 9.38
CA SER A 411 17.46 25.32 9.41
C SER A 411 18.64 25.17 8.44
N ALA A 412 19.17 23.96 8.27
CA ALA A 412 20.33 23.69 7.43
C ALA A 412 20.00 23.71 5.94
N LEU A 413 18.82 23.22 5.57
CA LEU A 413 18.38 23.15 4.17
C LEU A 413 17.47 24.33 3.78
N GLY A 414 17.00 25.13 4.75
CA GLY A 414 16.09 26.25 4.49
C GLY A 414 14.72 25.83 3.95
N ILE A 415 14.31 24.59 4.25
CA ILE A 415 13.08 23.98 3.72
C ILE A 415 11.91 24.13 4.70
N ASN A 416 10.68 24.08 4.17
CA ASN A 416 9.49 24.12 5.02
C ASN A 416 9.35 22.81 5.80
N ARG A 417 8.91 22.90 7.07
CA ARG A 417 8.60 21.77 7.94
C ARG A 417 7.75 20.69 7.27
N PHE A 418 6.76 21.08 6.48
CA PHE A 418 5.92 20.12 5.75
C PHE A 418 6.72 19.32 4.71
N GLN A 419 7.61 19.97 3.97
CA GLN A 419 8.47 19.32 2.97
C GLN A 419 9.49 18.39 3.65
N ALA A 420 10.11 18.86 4.74
CA ALA A 420 11.04 18.06 5.53
C ALA A 420 10.37 16.79 6.08
N VAL A 421 9.16 16.90 6.63
CA VAL A 421 8.42 15.75 7.18
C VAL A 421 8.00 14.77 6.08
N ASP A 422 7.57 15.26 4.91
CA ASP A 422 7.13 14.38 3.81
C ASP A 422 8.31 13.59 3.22
N ALA A 423 9.44 14.26 2.98
CA ALA A 423 10.67 13.62 2.54
C ALA A 423 11.23 12.63 3.57
N LEU A 424 11.23 12.99 4.87
CA LEU A 424 11.64 12.08 5.94
C LEU A 424 10.71 10.84 6.04
N ARG A 425 9.40 11.01 5.86
CA ARG A 425 8.45 9.87 5.80
C ARG A 425 8.75 8.96 4.61
N SER A 426 9.07 9.54 3.45
CA SER A 426 9.46 8.78 2.27
C SER A 426 10.76 7.99 2.50
N LEU A 427 11.78 8.62 3.09
CA LEU A 427 13.06 7.96 3.43
C LEU A 427 12.91 6.85 4.47
N ILE A 428 12.03 7.02 5.48
CA ILE A 428 11.68 5.96 6.44
C ILE A 428 10.97 4.81 5.74
N LYS A 429 10.02 5.10 4.85
CA LYS A 429 9.29 4.08 4.09
C LYS A 429 10.21 3.29 3.16
N LYS A 430 11.27 3.93 2.65
CA LYS A 430 12.34 3.30 1.86
C LYS A 430 13.35 2.51 2.72
N GLY A 431 13.30 2.63 4.05
CA GLY A 431 14.22 1.94 4.96
C GLY A 431 15.63 2.55 5.02
N LEU A 432 15.81 3.78 4.53
CA LEU A 432 17.12 4.45 4.49
C LEU A 432 17.44 5.18 5.80
N ILE A 433 16.41 5.59 6.54
CA ILE A 433 16.53 6.36 7.78
C ILE A 433 15.59 5.77 8.83
N THR A 434 16.02 5.75 10.08
CA THR A 434 15.21 5.40 11.25
C THR A 434 15.09 6.58 12.20
N GLN A 435 13.97 6.67 12.92
CA GLN A 435 13.75 7.69 13.92
C GLN A 435 13.94 7.10 15.32
N ARG A 436 14.91 7.60 16.08
CA ARG A 436 15.15 7.22 17.48
C ARG A 436 15.28 8.48 18.34
N ASP A 437 14.47 8.58 19.39
CA ASP A 437 14.51 9.71 20.34
C ASP A 437 14.44 11.10 19.68
N ARG A 438 13.60 11.24 18.65
CA ARG A 438 13.41 12.45 17.82
C ARG A 438 14.63 12.86 16.98
N ILE A 439 15.64 12.00 16.88
CA ILE A 439 16.78 12.13 15.99
C ILE A 439 16.57 11.15 14.83
N TYR A 440 16.78 11.62 13.60
CA TYR A 440 16.76 10.78 12.42
C TYR A 440 18.18 10.27 12.19
N LEU A 441 18.38 8.95 12.19
CA LEU A 441 19.66 8.29 11.99
C LEU A 441 19.61 7.48 10.70
N ILE A 442 20.72 7.41 9.97
CA ILE A 442 20.80 6.52 8.81
C ILE A 442 20.85 5.10 9.31
N GLN A 443 20.00 4.27 8.71
CA GLN A 443 20.11 2.85 8.86
C GLN A 443 21.21 2.43 7.89
N GLU A 444 22.46 2.36 8.36
CA GLU A 444 23.47 1.60 7.63
C GLU A 444 22.85 0.22 7.44
N GLU A 445 22.60 -0.15 6.19
CA GLU A 445 22.10 -1.47 5.86
C GLU A 445 22.93 -2.44 6.69
N ALA A 446 22.25 -3.19 7.57
CA ALA A 446 22.75 -4.42 8.13
C ALA A 446 23.02 -5.33 6.93
N SER A 447 24.18 -5.10 6.30
CA SER A 447 24.83 -6.00 5.37
C SER A 447 25.10 -7.24 6.19
N LEU A 448 24.24 -8.23 5.96
CA LEU A 448 24.51 -9.66 5.91
C LEU A 448 25.95 -10.06 6.24
#